data_AF-A0A916PB07-F1
#
_entry.id   AF-A0A916PB07-F1
#
_cell.length_a   1.000
_cell.length_b   1.000
_cell.length_c   1.000
_cell.angle_alpha   90.00
_cell.angle_beta   90.00
_cell.angle_gamma   90.00
#
_symmetry.space_group_name_H-M   'P 1'
#
loop_
_entity.id
_entity.type
_entity.pdbx_description
1 polymer ?
#
loop_
_entity_poly.entity_id
_entity_poly.type
_entity_poly.pdbx_seq_one_letter_code
_entity_poly.pdbx_strand_id
1 'polypeptide(L)'
;MAELDRRLGSDAVAGSAQRWKAIRGEAGWMTTYAYPAEAISSRVLSQAWTLRADEVIQNVTVYPDATCTATITVRTPTPAPTPPSVILRRLNGEQAAAAAANMCGPRPHLRGQRRCPLPAQLVTEIGPSGVLIGKLSNGDRLMIPVTDAGELSRVFVAADDTIAKRIVIRVVGAGERVCVHTRDQERWASVRMPQLSIVGTPRPAPRTTVGVVEYVRRRKNGDDGKSEGSGVDVAISPTPRPASVITIARPGTSLSESDRHGFEVTIEQIDRATVKVGAAGQNWLVEMEMFRAENRYVSLEPVTMSIGR
;
A
#
# COMPACT_ATOMS: atom_id res chain seq x y z
N MET A 1 -12.14 1.74 8.44
CA MET A 1 -12.05 3.22 8.46
C MET A 1 -10.86 3.76 9.26
N ALA A 2 -10.54 3.26 10.46
CA ALA A 2 -9.39 3.76 11.23
C ALA A 2 -8.05 3.66 10.46
N GLU A 3 -7.85 2.60 9.68
CA GLU A 3 -6.68 2.45 8.81
C GLU A 3 -6.64 3.50 7.69
N LEU A 4 -7.80 3.78 7.06
CA LEU A 4 -7.91 4.85 6.06
C LEU A 4 -7.52 6.21 6.66
N ASP A 5 -8.08 6.56 7.82
CA ASP A 5 -7.76 7.82 8.50
C ASP A 5 -6.27 7.90 8.87
N ARG A 6 -5.66 6.79 9.32
CA ARG A 6 -4.22 6.72 9.57
C ARG A 6 -3.41 7.00 8.30
N ARG A 7 -3.79 6.40 7.15
CA ARG A 7 -3.13 6.65 5.86
C ARG A 7 -3.23 8.13 5.47
N LEU A 8 -4.43 8.71 5.63
CA LEU A 8 -4.73 10.11 5.33
C LEU A 8 -4.07 11.12 6.29
N GLY A 9 -3.42 10.67 7.36
CA GLY A 9 -2.67 11.52 8.28
C GLY A 9 -3.46 12.02 9.49
N SER A 10 -4.28 11.16 10.09
CA SER A 10 -5.03 11.48 11.31
C SER A 10 -4.13 11.93 12.47
N ASP A 11 -2.88 11.49 12.51
CA ASP A 11 -1.84 11.94 13.44
C ASP A 11 -1.56 13.45 13.32
N ALA A 12 -1.50 13.97 12.09
CA ALA A 12 -1.26 15.39 11.86
C ALA A 12 -2.47 16.26 12.27
N VAL A 13 -3.68 15.71 12.11
CA VAL A 13 -4.94 16.37 12.50
C VAL A 13 -5.10 16.40 14.02
N ALA A 14 -4.77 15.29 14.71
CA ALA A 14 -4.85 15.20 16.17
C ALA A 14 -3.64 15.85 16.88
N GLY A 15 -2.54 16.11 16.15
CA GLY A 15 -1.31 16.66 16.70
C GLY A 15 -1.42 18.11 17.15
N SER A 16 -0.51 18.52 18.05
CA SER A 16 -0.42 19.89 18.57
C SER A 16 0.32 20.86 17.64
N ALA A 17 1.07 20.35 16.66
CA ALA A 17 1.87 21.15 15.73
C ALA A 17 1.04 21.65 14.52
N GLN A 18 -0.01 22.41 14.81
CA GLN A 18 -0.87 23.03 13.80
C GLN A 18 -0.45 24.48 13.59
N ARG A 19 0.00 24.81 12.38
CA ARG A 19 0.38 26.17 12.01
C ARG A 19 -0.64 26.75 11.05
N TRP A 20 -0.64 28.08 10.97
CA TRP A 20 -1.49 28.84 10.05
C TRP A 20 -1.42 28.34 8.59
N LYS A 21 -0.23 27.91 8.13
CA LYS A 21 0.03 27.54 6.73
C LYS A 21 0.10 26.03 6.48
N ALA A 22 0.25 25.20 7.52
CA ALA A 22 0.41 23.75 7.39
C ALA A 22 0.24 23.06 8.75
N ILE A 23 -0.05 21.76 8.76
CA ILE A 23 0.01 20.91 9.96
C ILE A 23 1.17 19.91 9.84
N ARG A 24 1.74 19.47 10.96
CA ARG A 24 2.82 18.47 10.98
C ARG A 24 2.32 17.15 11.52
N GLY A 25 2.51 16.09 10.75
CA GLY A 25 2.42 14.71 11.22
C GLY A 25 3.80 14.07 11.40
N GLU A 26 3.82 12.81 11.82
CA GLU A 26 5.02 11.99 11.92
C GLU A 26 5.74 11.93 10.55
N ALA A 27 4.94 11.81 9.49
CA ALA A 27 5.37 11.58 8.13
C ALA A 27 5.94 12.82 7.41
N GLY A 28 5.63 14.03 7.85
CA GLY A 28 5.84 15.21 7.01
C GLY A 28 4.96 16.39 7.39
N TRP A 29 5.12 17.48 6.64
CA TRP A 29 4.22 18.61 6.66
C TRP A 29 3.09 18.37 5.67
N MET A 30 1.85 18.58 6.11
CA MET A 30 0.67 18.52 5.27
C MET A 30 0.14 19.93 5.04
N THR A 31 -0.06 20.28 3.77
CA THR A 31 -0.66 21.56 3.39
C THR A 31 -1.85 21.31 2.47
N THR A 32 -3.02 21.80 2.85
CA THR A 32 -4.25 21.71 2.07
C THR A 32 -4.50 23.00 1.30
N TYR A 33 -4.80 22.83 0.01
CA TYR A 33 -5.17 23.87 -0.92
C TYR A 33 -6.57 23.59 -1.47
N ALA A 34 -7.34 24.63 -1.71
CA ALA A 34 -8.62 24.56 -2.41
C ALA A 34 -8.44 24.82 -3.89
N TYR A 35 -9.20 24.07 -4.69
CA TYR A 35 -9.43 24.44 -6.08
C TYR A 35 -10.45 25.58 -6.13
N PRO A 36 -10.24 26.57 -7.01
CA PRO A 36 -11.25 27.58 -7.27
C PRO A 36 -12.43 26.93 -8.00
N ALA A 37 -13.64 27.41 -7.74
CA ALA A 37 -14.89 26.89 -8.29
C ALA A 37 -14.84 26.67 -9.81
N GLU A 38 -14.33 27.67 -10.53
CA GLU A 38 -14.18 27.69 -11.98
C GLU A 38 -13.15 26.70 -12.53
N ALA A 39 -12.26 26.14 -11.70
CA ALA A 39 -11.24 25.20 -12.12
C ALA A 39 -11.58 23.74 -11.80
N ILE A 40 -12.73 23.44 -11.19
CA ILE A 40 -13.14 22.06 -10.88
C ILE A 40 -13.56 21.36 -12.18
N SER A 41 -12.62 20.64 -12.78
CA SER A 41 -12.80 19.85 -14.00
C SER A 41 -11.85 18.66 -14.01
N SER A 42 -12.16 17.60 -14.77
CA SER A 42 -11.30 16.41 -14.88
C SER A 42 -9.86 16.74 -15.26
N ARG A 43 -9.69 17.65 -16.23
CA ARG A 43 -8.36 18.07 -16.71
C ARG A 43 -7.51 18.72 -15.62
N VAL A 44 -8.13 19.52 -14.75
CA VAL A 44 -7.42 20.23 -13.69
C VAL A 44 -7.16 19.31 -12.50
N LEU A 45 -8.14 18.48 -12.12
CA LEU A 45 -7.97 17.55 -11.02
C LEU A 45 -6.89 16.50 -11.31
N SER A 46 -6.75 16.03 -12.54
CA SER A 46 -5.68 15.06 -12.90
C SER A 46 -4.27 15.62 -12.74
N GLN A 47 -4.07 16.94 -12.77
CA GLN A 47 -2.76 17.56 -12.56
C GLN A 47 -2.22 17.35 -11.13
N ALA A 48 -3.07 16.97 -10.17
CA ALA A 48 -2.63 16.63 -8.82
C ALA A 48 -1.56 15.53 -8.80
N TRP A 49 -1.65 14.57 -9.72
CA TRP A 49 -0.79 13.40 -9.76
C TRP A 49 0.59 13.67 -10.38
N THR A 50 0.80 14.85 -10.97
CA THR A 50 2.12 15.28 -11.45
C THR A 50 2.94 15.99 -10.37
N LEU A 51 2.36 16.23 -9.19
CA LEU A 51 3.03 16.94 -8.11
C LEU A 51 4.19 16.13 -7.53
N ARG A 52 5.31 16.80 -7.30
CA ARG A 52 6.46 16.23 -6.60
C ARG A 52 6.19 16.32 -5.09
N ALA A 53 5.62 15.27 -4.54
CA ALA A 53 5.26 15.17 -3.13
C ALA A 53 5.45 13.74 -2.63
N ASP A 54 5.56 13.58 -1.31
CA ASP A 54 5.60 12.24 -0.69
C ASP A 54 4.22 11.59 -0.71
N GLU A 55 3.17 12.40 -0.71
CA GLU A 55 1.78 11.97 -0.76
C GLU A 55 0.87 13.08 -1.27
N VAL A 56 -0.17 12.68 -2.00
CA VAL A 56 -1.23 13.55 -2.49
C VAL A 56 -2.56 12.95 -2.09
N ILE A 57 -3.39 13.74 -1.42
CA ILE A 57 -4.78 13.39 -1.10
C ILE A 57 -5.65 14.39 -1.84
N GLN A 58 -6.47 13.91 -2.78
CA GLN A 58 -7.44 14.72 -3.48
C GLN A 58 -8.84 14.37 -2.96
N ASN A 59 -9.61 15.41 -2.63
CA ASN A 59 -10.96 15.25 -2.10
C ASN A 59 -11.92 16.11 -2.90
N VAL A 60 -12.96 15.48 -3.44
CA VAL A 60 -14.07 16.15 -4.10
C VAL A 60 -15.32 15.87 -3.28
N THR A 61 -15.86 16.91 -2.66
CA THR A 61 -17.11 16.82 -1.90
C THR A 61 -18.26 17.16 -2.83
N VAL A 62 -19.15 16.19 -3.07
CA VAL A 62 -20.42 16.38 -3.78
C VAL A 62 -21.53 16.60 -2.75
N TYR A 63 -22.34 17.63 -2.95
CA TYR A 63 -23.43 18.01 -2.04
C TYR A 63 -24.79 17.58 -2.62
N PRO A 64 -25.84 17.43 -1.77
CA PRO A 64 -27.18 17.03 -2.21
C PRO A 64 -27.85 17.99 -3.20
N ASP A 65 -27.43 19.26 -3.23
CA ASP A 65 -27.91 20.30 -4.13
C ASP A 65 -27.20 20.30 -5.50
N ALA A 66 -26.55 19.19 -5.86
CA ALA A 66 -25.75 19.03 -7.08
C ALA A 66 -24.64 20.09 -7.23
N THR A 67 -24.12 20.60 -6.11
CA THR A 67 -22.90 21.40 -6.09
C THR A 67 -21.70 20.58 -5.63
N CYS A 68 -20.49 21.08 -5.84
CA CYS A 68 -19.28 20.46 -5.31
C CYS A 68 -18.23 21.47 -4.85
N THR A 69 -17.29 20.97 -4.05
CA THR A 69 -16.01 21.62 -3.74
C THR A 69 -14.87 20.61 -3.90
N ALA A 70 -13.65 21.10 -4.14
CA ALA A 70 -12.49 20.24 -4.24
C ALA A 70 -11.29 20.81 -3.49
N THR A 71 -10.53 19.92 -2.86
CA THR A 71 -9.24 20.22 -2.22
C THR A 71 -8.18 19.22 -2.58
N ILE A 72 -6.94 19.66 -2.42
CA ILE A 72 -5.76 18.82 -2.47
C ILE A 72 -4.92 19.05 -1.22
N THR A 73 -4.63 17.98 -0.49
CA THR A 73 -3.66 17.97 0.61
C THR A 73 -2.38 17.34 0.12
N VAL A 74 -1.29 18.09 0.21
CA VAL A 74 0.04 17.67 -0.23
C VAL A 74 0.91 17.44 0.98
N ARG A 75 1.60 16.29 1.03
CA ARG A 75 2.57 15.95 2.06
C ARG A 75 4.00 16.10 1.54
N THR A 76 4.80 16.87 2.24
CA THR A 76 6.21 17.15 1.91
C THR A 76 7.10 17.03 3.14
N PRO A 77 8.40 16.75 2.97
CA PRO A 77 9.31 16.60 4.12
C PRO A 77 9.49 17.93 4.87
N THR A 78 9.47 19.05 4.15
CA THR A 78 9.57 20.43 4.64
C THR A 78 8.31 21.24 4.28
N PRO A 79 7.98 22.32 5.00
CA PRO A 79 6.83 23.16 4.67
C PRO A 79 6.99 23.82 3.29
N ALA A 80 5.96 23.75 2.44
CA ALA A 80 5.97 24.40 1.14
C ALA A 80 5.81 25.93 1.29
N PRO A 81 6.74 26.76 0.80
CA PRO A 81 6.65 28.22 0.92
C PRO A 81 5.51 28.78 0.07
N THR A 82 5.34 28.26 -1.15
CA THR A 82 4.33 28.65 -2.14
C THR A 82 3.43 27.48 -2.51
N PRO A 83 2.20 27.73 -3.02
CA PRO A 83 1.38 26.68 -3.62
C PRO A 83 2.07 26.01 -4.81
N PRO A 84 1.80 24.72 -5.07
CA PRO A 84 2.44 23.98 -6.16
C PRO A 84 1.90 24.35 -7.54
N SER A 85 0.78 25.08 -7.61
CA SER A 85 0.23 25.65 -8.85
C SER A 85 -0.45 26.98 -8.53
N VAL A 86 -0.42 27.91 -9.49
CA VAL A 86 -1.05 29.25 -9.38
C VAL A 86 -2.57 29.19 -9.21
N ILE A 87 -3.20 28.10 -9.67
CA ILE A 87 -4.65 27.90 -9.54
C ILE A 87 -5.03 27.60 -8.08
N LEU A 88 -4.13 27.02 -7.30
CA LEU A 88 -4.41 26.47 -5.98
C LEU A 88 -4.33 27.55 -4.91
N ARG A 89 -5.38 27.67 -4.10
CA ARG A 89 -5.43 28.63 -2.99
C ARG A 89 -5.20 27.92 -1.67
N ARG A 90 -4.17 28.33 -0.92
CA ARG A 90 -3.88 27.73 0.40
C ARG A 90 -4.99 28.10 1.39
N LEU A 91 -5.50 27.11 2.11
CA LEU A 91 -6.53 27.29 3.14
C LEU A 91 -5.90 27.73 4.47
N ASN A 92 -5.33 28.93 4.47
CA ASN A 92 -4.67 29.50 5.64
C ASN A 92 -5.60 29.57 6.86
N GLY A 93 -5.13 29.11 8.02
CA GLY A 93 -5.90 29.05 9.27
C GLY A 93 -6.86 27.86 9.37
N GLU A 94 -7.14 27.16 8.27
CA GLU A 94 -8.11 26.04 8.22
C GLU A 94 -7.44 24.69 7.95
N GLN A 95 -6.11 24.58 8.06
CA GLN A 95 -5.35 23.42 7.61
C GLN A 95 -5.75 22.11 8.31
N ALA A 96 -5.95 22.14 9.63
CA ALA A 96 -6.38 20.96 10.38
C ALA A 96 -7.81 20.52 10.01
N ALA A 97 -8.74 21.47 9.92
CA ALA A 97 -10.10 21.19 9.46
C ALA A 97 -10.11 20.68 8.01
N ALA A 98 -9.30 21.26 7.13
CA ALA A 98 -9.23 20.86 5.73
C ALA A 98 -8.63 19.46 5.55
N ALA A 99 -7.63 19.09 6.37
CA ALA A 99 -7.12 17.73 6.41
C ALA A 99 -8.14 16.75 7.03
N ALA A 100 -8.85 17.15 8.08
CA ALA A 100 -9.91 16.36 8.69
C ALA A 100 -11.08 16.09 7.73
N ALA A 101 -11.34 16.99 6.79
CA ALA A 101 -12.37 16.80 5.75
C ALA A 101 -12.08 15.64 4.78
N ASN A 102 -10.85 15.12 4.76
CA ASN A 102 -10.50 13.92 3.99
C ASN A 102 -10.84 12.63 4.74
N MET A 103 -11.05 12.71 6.07
CA MET A 103 -11.24 11.56 6.95
C MET A 103 -12.67 11.04 6.93
N CYS A 104 -12.87 9.87 7.53
CA CYS A 104 -14.16 9.18 7.61
C CYS A 104 -15.14 9.78 8.64
N GLY A 105 -14.78 10.89 9.26
CA GLY A 105 -15.60 11.56 10.30
C GLY A 105 -16.57 12.61 9.74
N PRO A 106 -17.30 13.30 10.63
CA PRO A 106 -18.13 14.44 10.24
C PRO A 106 -17.30 15.51 9.53
N ARG A 107 -17.72 15.88 8.31
CA ARG A 107 -16.99 16.87 7.51
C ARG A 107 -17.07 18.25 8.17
N PRO A 108 -15.93 18.89 8.49
CA PRO A 108 -15.91 20.24 9.04
C PRO A 108 -16.31 21.26 7.97
N HIS A 109 -16.81 22.41 8.42
CA HIS A 109 -17.08 23.54 7.55
C HIS A 109 -15.78 24.28 7.23
N LEU A 110 -15.51 24.52 5.93
CA LEU A 110 -14.32 25.22 5.45
C LEU A 110 -14.74 26.53 4.77
N ARG A 111 -14.34 27.66 5.35
CA ARG A 111 -14.75 29.00 4.90
C ARG A 111 -14.04 29.40 3.62
N GLY A 112 -12.81 28.92 3.41
CA GLY A 112 -12.01 29.22 2.22
C GLY A 112 -12.47 28.52 0.94
N GLN A 113 -13.60 27.81 0.95
CA GLN A 113 -14.14 27.10 -0.20
C GLN A 113 -15.44 27.73 -0.70
N ARG A 114 -15.53 27.91 -2.01
CA ARG A 114 -16.76 28.28 -2.69
C ARG A 114 -17.29 27.07 -3.45
N ARG A 115 -18.55 26.72 -3.21
CA ARG A 115 -19.26 25.67 -3.97
C ARG A 115 -19.46 26.12 -5.42
N CYS A 116 -19.40 25.17 -6.35
CA CYS A 116 -19.78 25.36 -7.74
C CYS A 116 -20.80 24.30 -8.16
N PRO A 117 -21.55 24.49 -9.25
CA PRO A 117 -22.31 23.40 -9.85
C PRO A 117 -21.41 22.20 -10.14
N LEU A 118 -21.89 20.99 -9.86
CA LEU A 118 -21.19 19.76 -10.19
C LEU A 118 -21.08 19.65 -11.72
N PRO A 119 -19.88 19.44 -12.28
CA PRO A 119 -19.73 19.19 -13.71
C PRO A 119 -20.53 17.96 -14.14
N ALA A 120 -21.11 18.00 -15.34
CA ALA A 120 -21.90 16.88 -15.89
C ALA A 120 -21.10 15.56 -15.96
N GLN A 121 -19.78 15.67 -16.12
CA GLN A 121 -18.85 14.54 -16.05
C GLN A 121 -17.60 14.95 -15.28
N LEU A 122 -17.20 14.11 -14.32
CA LEU A 122 -15.95 14.27 -13.58
C LEU A 122 -15.19 12.94 -13.57
N VAL A 123 -14.38 12.73 -14.59
CA VAL A 123 -13.37 11.66 -14.61
C VAL A 123 -12.29 11.98 -13.58
N THR A 124 -12.07 11.05 -12.65
CA THR A 124 -10.98 11.07 -11.67
C THR A 124 -10.17 9.80 -11.80
N GLU A 125 -8.86 9.90 -11.60
CA GLU A 125 -8.01 8.73 -11.53
C GLU A 125 -8.31 7.98 -10.22
N ILE A 126 -8.51 6.67 -10.31
CA ILE A 126 -8.52 5.78 -9.17
C ILE A 126 -7.13 5.16 -9.05
N GLY A 127 -6.61 5.09 -7.82
CA GLY A 127 -5.36 4.38 -7.54
C GLY A 127 -5.43 2.90 -7.94
N PRO A 128 -4.32 2.16 -7.77
CA PRO A 128 -4.28 0.75 -8.14
C PRO A 128 -5.35 -0.03 -7.37
N SER A 129 -6.17 -0.79 -8.10
CA SER A 129 -7.23 -1.62 -7.52
C SER A 129 -6.72 -2.96 -6.98
N GLY A 130 -5.42 -3.25 -7.17
CA GLY A 130 -4.79 -4.47 -6.69
C GLY A 130 -3.37 -4.64 -7.22
N VAL A 131 -2.76 -5.74 -6.80
CA VAL A 131 -1.43 -6.18 -7.22
C VAL A 131 -1.58 -7.07 -8.44
N LEU A 132 -0.91 -6.73 -9.54
CA LEU A 132 -0.91 -7.55 -10.74
C LEU A 132 -0.21 -8.90 -10.47
N ILE A 133 -0.93 -10.00 -10.64
CA ILE A 133 -0.38 -11.35 -10.49
C ILE A 133 0.13 -11.86 -11.84
N GLY A 134 -0.72 -11.85 -12.85
CA GLY A 134 -0.37 -12.34 -14.18
C GLY A 134 -1.57 -12.44 -15.11
N LYS A 135 -1.51 -13.37 -16.05
CA LYS A 135 -2.52 -13.55 -17.09
C LYS A 135 -3.36 -14.80 -16.87
N LEU A 136 -4.64 -14.68 -17.16
CA LEU A 136 -5.58 -15.78 -17.25
C LEU A 136 -5.51 -16.42 -18.64
N SER A 137 -6.08 -17.63 -18.77
CA SER A 137 -6.10 -18.37 -20.05
C SER A 137 -6.84 -17.64 -21.18
N ASN A 138 -7.76 -16.73 -20.84
CA ASN A 138 -8.47 -15.89 -21.81
C ASN A 138 -7.67 -14.65 -22.25
N GLY A 139 -6.46 -14.45 -21.72
CA GLY A 139 -5.58 -13.31 -22.02
C GLY A 139 -5.75 -12.10 -21.09
N ASP A 140 -6.79 -12.08 -20.25
CA ASP A 140 -7.01 -11.01 -19.28
C ASP A 140 -5.95 -11.01 -18.18
N ARG A 141 -5.67 -9.85 -17.61
CA ARG A 141 -4.77 -9.71 -16.46
C ARG A 141 -5.54 -9.78 -15.15
N LEU A 142 -5.08 -10.64 -14.24
CA LEU A 142 -5.61 -10.72 -12.89
C LEU A 142 -4.82 -9.79 -11.95
N MET A 143 -5.53 -8.83 -11.37
CA MET A 143 -5.03 -8.04 -10.24
C MET A 143 -5.80 -8.43 -8.98
N ILE A 144 -5.11 -8.55 -7.85
CA ILE A 144 -5.71 -8.95 -6.58
C ILE A 144 -5.45 -7.88 -5.52
N PRO A 145 -6.49 -7.36 -4.83
CA PRO A 145 -6.29 -6.51 -3.68
C PRO A 145 -5.64 -7.31 -2.55
N VAL A 146 -4.53 -6.79 -2.03
CA VAL A 146 -3.81 -7.36 -0.87
C VAL A 146 -3.99 -6.51 0.39
N THR A 147 -4.66 -5.37 0.25
CA THR A 147 -4.99 -4.43 1.30
C THR A 147 -6.46 -4.05 1.21
N ASP A 148 -7.04 -3.74 2.36
CA ASP A 148 -8.39 -3.20 2.51
C ASP A 148 -8.32 -2.05 3.53
N ALA A 149 -8.98 -0.93 3.24
CA ALA A 149 -8.97 0.26 4.11
C ALA A 149 -10.05 0.20 5.20
N GLY A 150 -11.06 -0.65 5.01
CA GLY A 150 -12.15 -0.99 5.91
C GLY A 150 -11.77 -2.09 6.89
N GLU A 151 -11.13 -3.15 6.41
CA GLU A 151 -10.91 -4.42 7.13
C GLU A 151 -9.44 -4.87 7.19
N LEU A 152 -9.17 -5.87 8.02
CA LEU A 152 -7.84 -6.49 8.09
C LEU A 152 -7.68 -7.44 6.90
N SER A 153 -6.52 -7.44 6.25
CA SER A 153 -6.24 -8.35 5.13
C SER A 153 -5.15 -9.36 5.47
N ARG A 154 -5.34 -10.61 5.10
CA ARG A 154 -4.47 -11.76 5.34
C ARG A 154 -4.30 -12.47 4.01
N VAL A 155 -3.09 -12.39 3.49
CA VAL A 155 -2.72 -13.03 2.23
C VAL A 155 -1.77 -14.16 2.54
N PHE A 156 -2.03 -15.35 2.00
CA PHE A 156 -1.11 -16.47 2.05
C PHE A 156 -0.45 -16.67 0.69
N VAL A 157 0.87 -16.80 0.65
CA VAL A 157 1.62 -17.05 -0.58
C VAL A 157 2.52 -18.26 -0.36
N ALA A 158 2.18 -19.40 -0.94
CA ALA A 158 3.03 -20.59 -0.99
C ALA A 158 3.75 -20.65 -2.33
N ALA A 159 4.92 -20.02 -2.42
CA ALA A 159 5.67 -19.90 -3.65
C ALA A 159 7.18 -19.79 -3.39
N ASP A 160 7.96 -20.00 -4.44
CA ASP A 160 9.40 -19.82 -4.39
C ASP A 160 9.77 -18.35 -4.24
N ASP A 161 11.04 -18.09 -3.96
CA ASP A 161 11.53 -16.73 -3.77
C ASP A 161 11.36 -15.87 -5.03
N THR A 162 11.38 -16.48 -6.22
CA THR A 162 11.24 -15.75 -7.48
C THR A 162 9.85 -15.13 -7.57
N ILE A 163 8.80 -15.90 -7.28
CA ILE A 163 7.42 -15.44 -7.31
C ILE A 163 7.11 -14.58 -6.08
N ALA A 164 7.51 -15.01 -4.88
CA ALA A 164 7.22 -14.30 -3.64
C ALA A 164 7.81 -12.88 -3.64
N LYS A 165 9.08 -12.72 -4.05
CA LYS A 165 9.72 -11.39 -4.15
C LYS A 165 9.02 -10.51 -5.18
N ARG A 166 8.60 -11.05 -6.33
CA ARG A 166 7.85 -10.29 -7.35
C ARG A 166 6.52 -9.78 -6.83
N ILE A 167 5.76 -10.62 -6.13
CA ILE A 167 4.51 -10.19 -5.50
C ILE A 167 4.78 -9.05 -4.52
N VAL A 168 5.78 -9.20 -3.64
CA VAL A 168 6.17 -8.16 -2.68
C VAL A 168 6.58 -6.85 -3.36
N ILE A 169 7.38 -6.91 -4.44
CA ILE A 169 7.78 -5.74 -5.22
C ILE A 169 6.58 -5.04 -5.85
N ARG A 170 5.61 -5.81 -6.36
CA ARG A 170 4.41 -5.24 -6.96
C ARG A 170 3.46 -4.65 -5.92
N VAL A 171 3.45 -5.19 -4.70
CA VAL A 171 2.76 -4.56 -3.56
C VAL A 171 3.33 -3.17 -3.31
N VAL A 172 4.66 -3.03 -3.29
CA VAL A 172 5.32 -1.71 -3.22
C VAL A 172 4.98 -0.84 -4.44
N GLY A 173 4.99 -1.42 -5.64
CA GLY A 173 4.62 -0.73 -6.88
C GLY A 173 3.16 -0.24 -6.91
N ALA A 174 2.27 -0.87 -6.13
CA ALA A 174 0.90 -0.43 -5.91
C ALA A 174 0.79 0.69 -4.84
N GLY A 175 1.92 1.23 -4.37
CA GLY A 175 1.97 2.37 -3.44
C GLY A 175 1.97 1.98 -1.96
N GLU A 176 2.10 0.69 -1.64
CA GLU A 176 2.13 0.22 -0.25
C GLU A 176 3.54 0.32 0.36
N ARG A 177 3.60 0.60 1.66
CA ARG A 177 4.85 0.62 2.45
C ARG A 177 5.01 -0.73 3.13
N VAL A 178 5.95 -1.53 2.62
CA VAL A 178 6.11 -2.92 3.00
C VAL A 178 7.23 -3.09 4.03
N CYS A 179 6.95 -3.85 5.09
CA CYS A 179 7.97 -4.27 6.04
C CYS A 179 8.08 -5.80 6.07
N VAL A 180 9.21 -6.33 5.63
CA VAL A 180 9.53 -7.75 5.65
C VAL A 180 10.17 -8.10 6.99
N HIS A 181 9.50 -8.95 7.76
CA HIS A 181 9.98 -9.48 9.02
C HIS A 181 10.58 -10.87 8.78
N THR A 182 11.91 -10.96 8.84
CA THR A 182 12.66 -12.19 8.55
C THR A 182 13.92 -12.25 9.41
N ARG A 183 14.35 -13.47 9.76
CA ARG A 183 15.68 -13.70 10.33
C ARG A 183 16.75 -13.88 9.25
N ASP A 184 16.34 -14.33 8.07
CA ASP A 184 17.21 -14.50 6.91
C ASP A 184 17.20 -13.22 6.07
N GLN A 185 18.05 -12.27 6.46
CA GLN A 185 18.15 -11.00 5.75
C GLN A 185 18.80 -11.15 4.37
N GLU A 186 19.66 -12.16 4.17
CA GLU A 186 20.35 -12.40 2.91
C GLU A 186 19.36 -12.83 1.83
N ARG A 187 18.40 -13.70 2.18
CA ARG A 187 17.29 -14.10 1.31
C ARG A 187 16.58 -12.90 0.70
N TRP A 188 16.36 -11.83 1.45
CA TRP A 188 15.62 -10.64 1.01
C TRP A 188 16.51 -9.47 0.56
N ALA A 189 17.84 -9.59 0.67
CA ALA A 189 18.78 -8.50 0.43
C ALA A 189 18.67 -7.90 -0.98
N SER A 190 18.29 -8.73 -1.97
CA SER A 190 18.11 -8.30 -3.36
C SER A 190 16.94 -7.34 -3.57
N VAL A 191 15.96 -7.27 -2.65
CA VAL A 191 14.69 -6.53 -2.83
C VAL A 191 14.74 -5.10 -2.24
N ARG A 192 15.94 -4.54 -2.05
CA ARG A 192 16.08 -3.19 -1.47
C ARG A 192 15.58 -2.11 -2.42
N MET A 193 14.50 -1.44 -2.05
CA MET A 193 13.90 -0.34 -2.80
C MET A 193 13.23 0.67 -1.88
N PRO A 194 12.94 1.89 -2.36
CA PRO A 194 12.15 2.84 -1.60
C PRO A 194 10.83 2.22 -1.16
N GLN A 195 10.41 2.50 0.07
CA GLN A 195 9.17 1.99 0.70
C GLN A 195 9.16 0.49 1.09
N LEU A 196 10.26 -0.25 0.87
CA LEU A 196 10.44 -1.59 1.43
C LEU A 196 11.51 -1.58 2.53
N SER A 197 11.17 -2.09 3.71
CA SER A 197 12.10 -2.25 4.84
C SER A 197 12.23 -3.72 5.22
N ILE A 198 13.45 -4.20 5.45
CA ILE A 198 13.72 -5.55 5.93
C ILE A 198 14.15 -5.42 7.40
N VAL A 199 13.46 -6.12 8.29
CA VAL A 199 13.71 -6.04 9.74
C VAL A 199 13.81 -7.43 10.36
N GLY A 200 14.77 -7.58 11.27
CA GLY A 200 14.94 -8.78 12.10
C GLY A 200 14.18 -8.73 13.43
N THR A 201 13.30 -7.74 13.63
CA THR A 201 12.59 -7.53 14.89
C THR A 201 11.06 -7.49 14.69
N PRO A 202 10.27 -7.72 15.76
CA PRO A 202 8.82 -7.59 15.71
C PRO A 202 8.31 -6.19 15.36
N ARG A 203 9.07 -5.14 15.69
CA ARG A 203 8.61 -3.76 15.50
C ARG A 203 8.68 -3.39 14.02
N PRO A 204 7.56 -3.07 13.35
CA PRO A 204 7.57 -2.67 11.96
C PRO A 204 8.29 -1.33 11.76
N ALA A 205 8.78 -1.10 10.54
CA ALA A 205 9.23 0.21 10.14
C ALA A 205 8.08 1.24 10.26
N PRO A 206 8.36 2.51 10.57
CA PRO A 206 7.33 3.54 10.66
C PRO A 206 6.46 3.58 9.40
N ARG A 207 5.15 3.76 9.60
CA ARG A 207 4.15 3.85 8.51
C ARG A 207 4.03 2.61 7.63
N THR A 208 4.48 1.45 8.09
CA THR A 208 4.16 0.17 7.44
C THR A 208 2.65 0.07 7.21
N THR A 209 2.26 -0.28 5.98
CA THR A 209 0.89 -0.60 5.62
C THR A 209 0.69 -2.10 5.43
N VAL A 210 1.73 -2.79 4.95
CA VAL A 210 1.73 -4.24 4.75
C VAL A 210 2.92 -4.87 5.46
N GLY A 211 2.66 -5.80 6.38
CA GLY A 211 3.68 -6.67 6.97
C GLY A 211 3.86 -7.93 6.13
N VAL A 212 5.10 -8.33 5.86
CA VAL A 212 5.42 -9.64 5.26
C VAL A 212 6.09 -10.50 6.30
N VAL A 213 5.62 -11.72 6.50
CA VAL A 213 6.12 -12.66 7.50
C VAL A 213 6.36 -14.02 6.87
N GLU A 214 7.24 -14.81 7.47
CA GLU A 214 7.48 -16.19 7.05
C GLU A 214 6.48 -17.14 7.73
N TYR A 215 5.95 -18.10 6.96
CA TYR A 215 5.11 -19.15 7.49
C TYR A 215 5.96 -20.14 8.26
N VAL A 216 5.57 -20.40 9.51
CA VAL A 216 6.11 -21.48 10.32
C VAL A 216 4.96 -22.41 10.67
N ARG A 217 5.11 -23.68 10.28
CA ARG A 217 4.11 -24.71 10.57
C ARG A 217 4.04 -24.88 12.09
N ARG A 218 2.85 -24.67 12.66
CA ARG A 218 2.62 -24.91 14.09
C ARG A 218 2.81 -26.40 14.34
N ARG A 219 3.81 -26.80 15.14
CA ARG A 219 3.90 -28.18 15.62
C ARG A 219 2.61 -28.47 16.40
N LYS A 220 1.91 -29.54 16.03
CA LYS A 220 0.77 -30.02 16.81
C LYS A 220 1.36 -30.55 18.12
N ASN A 221 0.88 -30.09 19.27
CA ASN A 221 1.28 -30.66 20.56
C ASN A 221 0.94 -32.16 20.53
N GLY A 222 1.95 -33.02 20.49
CA GLY A 222 1.79 -34.48 20.44
C GLY A 222 2.72 -35.26 19.51
N ASP A 223 3.68 -34.62 18.83
CA ASP A 223 4.68 -35.34 18.02
C ASP A 223 5.96 -35.57 18.85
N ASP A 224 6.02 -36.71 19.55
CA ASP A 224 7.17 -37.19 20.33
C ASP A 224 8.31 -37.71 19.41
N GLY A 225 8.72 -36.87 18.47
CA GLY A 225 9.85 -37.14 17.57
C GLY A 225 11.12 -36.43 18.04
N LYS A 226 12.01 -37.18 18.71
CA LYS A 226 13.39 -36.76 18.96
C LYS A 226 14.05 -36.32 17.64
N SER A 227 14.27 -35.02 17.48
CA SER A 227 15.23 -34.49 16.53
C SER A 227 16.13 -33.52 17.28
N GLU A 228 17.31 -34.02 17.65
CA GLU A 228 18.46 -33.20 18.01
C GLU A 228 18.85 -32.37 16.77
N GLY A 229 19.00 -31.06 16.95
CA GLY A 229 19.48 -30.16 15.91
C GLY A 229 18.73 -28.84 15.80
N SER A 230 19.23 -27.82 16.51
CA SER A 230 19.31 -26.42 16.06
C SER A 230 18.02 -25.63 15.79
N GLY A 231 17.62 -24.82 16.79
CA GLY A 231 16.88 -23.56 16.60
C GLY A 231 15.40 -23.69 16.27
N VAL A 232 14.52 -23.33 17.20
CA VAL A 232 13.10 -23.15 16.87
C VAL A 232 13.01 -21.95 15.92
N ASP A 233 12.86 -22.20 14.62
CA ASP A 233 12.52 -21.17 13.63
C ASP A 233 11.12 -20.63 13.95
N VAL A 234 11.03 -19.67 14.87
CA VAL A 234 9.76 -19.02 15.24
C VAL A 234 9.51 -17.84 14.29
N ALA A 235 8.42 -17.83 13.51
CA ALA A 235 8.10 -16.69 12.66
C ALA A 235 8.09 -15.38 13.47
N ILE A 236 8.70 -14.32 12.94
CA ILE A 236 8.62 -13.00 13.59
C ILE A 236 7.20 -12.48 13.39
N SER A 237 6.48 -12.33 14.50
CA SER A 237 5.14 -11.75 14.50
C SER A 237 5.22 -10.23 14.67
N PRO A 238 4.70 -9.43 13.72
CA PRO A 238 4.76 -7.97 13.79
C PRO A 238 3.93 -7.42 14.97
N THR A 239 4.51 -6.49 15.73
CA THR A 239 3.85 -5.81 16.85
C THR A 239 4.18 -4.30 16.85
N PRO A 240 3.18 -3.39 16.72
CA PRO A 240 1.77 -3.69 16.46
C PRO A 240 1.59 -4.37 15.09
N ARG A 241 0.57 -5.24 14.99
CA ARG A 241 0.30 -5.96 13.74
C ARG A 241 -0.27 -5.00 12.70
N PRO A 242 0.32 -4.89 11.49
CA PRO A 242 -0.24 -4.08 10.41
C PRO A 242 -1.65 -4.54 10.01
N ALA A 243 -2.42 -3.64 9.41
CA ALA A 243 -3.77 -3.93 8.93
C ALA A 243 -3.75 -5.10 7.93
N SER A 244 -2.77 -5.11 7.03
CA SER A 244 -2.57 -6.17 6.05
C SER A 244 -1.29 -6.95 6.31
N VAL A 245 -1.38 -8.29 6.26
CA VAL A 245 -0.23 -9.19 6.46
C VAL A 245 -0.18 -10.21 5.33
N ILE A 246 0.98 -10.33 4.69
CA ILE A 246 1.30 -11.36 3.71
C ILE A 246 2.18 -12.42 4.39
N THR A 247 1.73 -13.67 4.39
CA THR A 247 2.45 -14.80 4.96
C THR A 247 3.06 -15.62 3.82
N ILE A 248 4.40 -15.70 3.77
CA ILE A 248 5.16 -16.40 2.73
C ILE A 248 5.54 -17.79 3.22
N ALA A 249 5.11 -18.82 2.51
CA ALA A 249 5.47 -20.22 2.71
C ALA A 249 6.22 -20.78 1.50
N ARG A 250 6.88 -21.93 1.67
CA ARG A 250 7.52 -22.65 0.57
C ARG A 250 6.48 -23.19 -0.43
N PRO A 251 6.83 -23.39 -1.71
CA PRO A 251 5.99 -24.11 -2.66
C PRO A 251 5.52 -25.46 -2.11
N GLY A 252 4.30 -25.86 -2.46
CA GLY A 252 3.71 -27.12 -1.98
C GLY A 252 3.28 -27.11 -0.50
N THR A 253 3.42 -26.00 0.22
CA THR A 253 2.86 -25.87 1.57
C THR A 253 1.33 -25.85 1.48
N SER A 254 0.69 -26.93 1.96
CA SER A 254 -0.76 -27.01 2.08
C SER A 254 -1.23 -26.47 3.43
N LEU A 255 -2.19 -25.56 3.39
CA LEU A 255 -2.97 -25.16 4.55
C LEU A 255 -4.06 -26.20 4.82
N SER A 256 -4.34 -26.45 6.10
CA SER A 256 -5.56 -27.16 6.49
C SER A 256 -6.79 -26.34 6.07
N GLU A 257 -7.95 -26.97 5.88
CA GLU A 257 -9.17 -26.22 5.55
C GLU A 257 -9.47 -25.15 6.61
N SER A 258 -9.30 -25.45 7.89
CA SER A 258 -9.49 -24.48 8.97
C SER A 258 -8.54 -23.28 8.88
N ASP A 259 -7.27 -23.51 8.52
CA ASP A 259 -6.29 -22.42 8.39
C ASP A 259 -6.54 -21.59 7.13
N ARG A 260 -7.04 -22.21 6.05
CA ARG A 260 -7.34 -21.54 4.77
C ARG A 260 -8.41 -20.46 4.92
N HIS A 261 -9.41 -20.68 5.78
CA HIS A 261 -10.45 -19.69 6.08
C HIS A 261 -9.92 -18.43 6.78
N GLY A 262 -8.70 -18.47 7.34
CA GLY A 262 -8.05 -17.32 7.96
C GLY A 262 -7.36 -16.37 6.96
N PHE A 263 -7.45 -16.65 5.66
CA PHE A 263 -6.85 -15.86 4.59
C PHE A 263 -7.89 -15.47 3.55
N GLU A 264 -8.04 -14.17 3.28
CA GLU A 264 -8.95 -13.67 2.25
C GLU A 264 -8.39 -13.90 0.85
N VAL A 265 -7.06 -14.01 0.72
CA VAL A 265 -6.35 -14.32 -0.53
C VAL A 265 -5.34 -15.43 -0.31
N THR A 266 -5.35 -16.44 -1.17
CA THR A 266 -4.33 -17.50 -1.23
C THR A 266 -3.69 -17.54 -2.60
N ILE A 267 -2.35 -17.58 -2.66
CA ILE A 267 -1.57 -17.71 -3.89
C ILE A 267 -0.66 -18.91 -3.73
N GLU A 268 -0.93 -19.97 -4.48
CA GLU A 268 -0.22 -21.25 -4.40
C GLU A 268 0.49 -21.51 -5.73
N GLN A 269 1.81 -21.60 -5.73
CA GLN A 269 2.57 -22.00 -6.90
C GLN A 269 2.32 -23.48 -7.19
N ILE A 270 1.83 -23.78 -8.39
CA ILE A 270 1.55 -25.14 -8.86
C ILE A 270 2.52 -25.61 -9.95
N ASP A 271 3.19 -24.67 -10.60
CA ASP A 271 4.24 -24.92 -11.61
C ASP A 271 5.26 -23.77 -11.60
N ARG A 272 6.32 -23.86 -12.40
CA ARG A 272 7.43 -22.91 -12.47
C ARG A 272 6.98 -21.45 -12.60
N ALA A 273 5.95 -21.18 -13.42
CA ALA A 273 5.42 -19.84 -13.62
C ALA A 273 3.90 -19.76 -13.42
N THR A 274 3.26 -20.83 -12.93
CA THR A 274 1.79 -20.88 -12.78
C THR A 274 1.43 -20.89 -11.30
N VAL A 275 0.52 -19.99 -10.93
CA VAL A 275 -0.03 -19.90 -9.58
C VAL A 275 -1.53 -20.11 -9.61
N LYS A 276 -2.05 -20.84 -8.62
CA LYS A 276 -3.46 -20.87 -8.28
C LYS A 276 -3.74 -19.73 -7.31
N VAL A 277 -4.59 -18.80 -7.72
CA VAL A 277 -5.04 -17.68 -6.89
C VAL A 277 -6.45 -17.99 -6.41
N GLY A 278 -6.70 -17.91 -5.10
CA GLY A 278 -8.01 -18.02 -4.50
C GLY A 278 -8.37 -16.72 -3.77
N ALA A 279 -9.54 -16.18 -4.01
CA ALA A 279 -10.10 -15.03 -3.29
C ALA A 279 -11.62 -14.98 -3.43
N ALA A 280 -12.33 -14.53 -2.39
CA ALA A 280 -13.80 -14.39 -2.40
C ALA A 280 -14.55 -15.66 -2.87
N GLY A 281 -14.07 -16.85 -2.49
CA GLY A 281 -14.65 -18.14 -2.88
C GLY A 281 -14.40 -18.55 -4.34
N GLN A 282 -13.68 -17.75 -5.11
CA GLN A 282 -13.30 -18.04 -6.49
C GLN A 282 -11.85 -18.51 -6.57
N ASN A 283 -11.52 -19.27 -7.62
CA ASN A 283 -10.17 -19.72 -7.91
C ASN A 283 -9.81 -19.46 -9.37
N TRP A 284 -8.59 -18.98 -9.61
CA TRP A 284 -8.05 -18.73 -10.93
C TRP A 284 -6.70 -19.41 -11.09
N LEU A 285 -6.45 -19.94 -12.28
CA LEU A 285 -5.12 -20.35 -12.71
C LEU A 285 -4.49 -19.18 -13.47
N VAL A 286 -3.33 -18.73 -13.00
CA VAL A 286 -2.68 -17.52 -13.49
C VAL A 286 -1.26 -17.84 -13.89
N GLU A 287 -0.92 -17.53 -15.14
CA GLU A 287 0.46 -17.50 -15.59
C GLU A 287 1.10 -16.19 -15.09
N MET A 288 2.10 -16.29 -14.22
CA MET A 288 2.82 -15.15 -13.67
C MET A 288 3.49 -14.35 -14.79
N GLU A 289 3.12 -13.08 -14.90
CA GLU A 289 3.72 -12.19 -15.88
C GLU A 289 5.11 -11.75 -15.39
N MET A 290 6.20 -12.21 -16.02
CA MET A 290 7.55 -11.93 -15.55
C MET A 290 8.12 -10.64 -16.18
N PHE A 291 8.08 -9.52 -15.45
CA PHE A 291 8.61 -8.26 -15.96
C PHE A 291 10.14 -8.21 -15.89
N ARG A 292 10.78 -7.78 -17.00
CA ARG A 292 12.25 -7.59 -17.07
C ARG A 292 12.77 -6.64 -15.99
N ALA A 293 12.02 -5.58 -15.68
CA ALA A 293 12.39 -4.59 -14.67
C ALA A 293 12.50 -5.17 -13.25
N GLU A 294 11.84 -6.30 -12.98
CA GLU A 294 11.86 -6.97 -11.68
C GLU A 294 13.07 -7.91 -11.52
N ASN A 295 13.71 -8.34 -12.62
CA ASN A 295 14.79 -9.34 -12.57
C ASN A 295 15.95 -8.91 -11.65
N ARG A 296 16.27 -7.61 -11.60
CA ARG A 296 17.32 -7.06 -10.73
C ARG A 296 17.09 -7.30 -9.23
N TYR A 297 15.85 -7.58 -8.82
CA TYR A 297 15.50 -7.81 -7.43
C TYR A 297 15.39 -9.30 -7.08
N VAL A 298 15.46 -10.17 -8.08
CA VAL A 298 15.20 -11.60 -7.94
C VAL A 298 16.44 -12.43 -8.24
N SER A 299 17.31 -11.96 -9.16
CA SER A 299 18.59 -12.59 -9.48
C SER A 299 19.66 -12.24 -8.45
N LEU A 300 20.39 -13.25 -7.97
CA LEU A 300 21.58 -13.10 -7.12
C LEU A 300 22.89 -13.01 -7.93
N GLU A 301 22.85 -13.20 -9.25
CA GLU A 301 24.04 -13.09 -10.09
C GLU A 301 24.41 -11.60 -10.32
N PRO A 302 25.63 -11.17 -9.97
CA PRO A 302 26.11 -9.86 -10.35
C PRO A 302 26.12 -9.77 -11.88
N VAL A 303 25.56 -8.69 -12.42
CA VAL A 303 25.70 -8.37 -13.84
C VAL A 303 27.18 -8.05 -14.08
N THR A 304 27.98 -9.07 -14.41
CA THR A 304 29.31 -8.89 -14.94
C THR A 304 29.18 -8.30 -16.33
N MET A 305 29.29 -6.97 -16.42
CA MET A 305 29.53 -6.32 -17.71
C MET A 305 30.92 -6.76 -18.19
N SER A 306 30.96 -7.71 -19.11
CA SER A 306 32.15 -7.97 -19.90
C SER A 306 32.37 -6.77 -20.82
N ILE A 307 33.23 -5.84 -20.40
CA ILE A 307 33.79 -4.83 -21.30
C ILE A 307 34.80 -5.58 -22.17
N GLY A 308 34.37 -5.95 -23.38
CA GLY A 308 35.26 -6.47 -24.41
C GLY A 308 36.32 -5.43 -24.75
N ARG A 309 37.59 -5.85 -24.72
CA ARG A 309 38.73 -5.11 -25.28
C ARG A 309 38.69 -5.16 -26.80
#